data_AF-A0A9D1NIU8-F1
#
_entry.id   AF-A0A9D1NIU8-F1
#
_cell.length_a   1.000
_cell.length_b   1.000
_cell.length_c   1.000
_cell.angle_alpha   90.00
_cell.angle_beta   90.00
_cell.angle_gamma   90.00
#
_symmetry.space_group_name_H-M   'P 1'
#
loop_
_entity.id
_entity.type
_entity.pdbx_description
1 polymer ?
#
loop_
_entity_poly.entity_id
_entity_poly.type
_entity_poly.pdbx_seq_one_letter_code
_entity_poly.pdbx_strand_id
1 'polypeptide(L)'
;MRKLLALVGVYILIILFIPYILVTALKGAPQSGQQQSAPETEQAAATEPVETISVYIADTGEVRDMPFGEYIKGVVAAEMPASFHDEALKAQAVAARSYTLTRMQGYKRDGTPPEHNGAMTCTDPAHCKAWLSEDALRAQWGADYDTYWKKISDCVDATTGVVMTYEGNLVNAVFHSTSSGATESAVDVWGGNVPYLVSVQSEGEELSPKYEDSVTMTIEEFKNKVLAAYPEAVWDDGELVRDIARSEAGGITTLVTGGITMKGTEFRTMFGLRSTNVDFSYEGDTVTMHTKGNGHGVGMSQYGANYLAGTGMGYADILKKYYTGVEVGAFTGTI
;
A
#
# COMPACT_ATOMS: atom_id res chain seq x y z
N MET A 1 19.97 71.78 32.48
CA MET A 1 20.28 71.09 31.21
C MET A 1 21.52 70.20 31.25
N ARG A 2 22.70 70.68 31.69
CA ARG A 2 23.93 69.85 31.73
C ARG A 2 23.83 68.55 32.56
N LYS A 3 23.17 68.58 33.73
CA LYS A 3 22.94 67.37 34.55
C LYS A 3 21.92 66.39 33.96
N LEU A 4 20.97 66.88 33.17
CA LEU A 4 19.95 66.06 32.51
C LEU A 4 20.52 65.37 31.26
N LEU A 5 21.36 66.08 30.50
CA LEU A 5 22.11 65.52 29.36
C LEU A 5 23.12 64.44 29.79
N ALA A 6 23.76 64.62 30.94
CA ALA A 6 24.65 63.59 31.51
C ALA A 6 23.88 62.31 31.91
N LEU A 7 22.69 62.46 32.47
CA LEU A 7 21.84 61.33 32.89
C LEU A 7 21.26 60.55 31.70
N VAL A 8 20.87 61.25 30.62
CA VAL A 8 20.43 60.63 29.36
C VAL A 8 21.61 59.93 28.66
N GLY A 9 22.80 60.52 28.67
CA GLY A 9 24.00 59.90 28.11
C GLY A 9 24.40 58.60 28.82
N VAL A 10 24.28 58.56 30.15
CA VAL A 10 24.50 57.32 30.94
C VAL A 10 23.45 56.26 30.61
N TYR A 11 22.18 56.65 30.45
CA TYR A 11 21.11 55.70 30.09
C TYR A 11 21.29 55.10 28.68
N ILE A 12 21.72 55.91 27.70
CA ILE A 12 21.99 55.43 26.34
C ILE A 12 23.21 54.49 26.34
N LEU A 13 24.26 54.79 27.11
CA LEU A 13 25.40 53.89 27.28
C LEU A 13 24.99 52.55 27.90
N ILE A 14 24.12 52.56 28.91
CA ILE A 14 23.60 51.34 29.54
C ILE A 14 22.77 50.51 28.54
N ILE A 15 21.88 51.14 27.77
CA ILE A 15 21.04 50.46 26.78
C ILE A 15 21.86 49.87 25.62
N LEU A 16 22.98 50.49 25.23
CA LEU A 16 23.85 49.96 24.18
C LEU A 16 24.85 48.91 24.69
N PHE A 17 25.34 49.02 25.93
CA PHE A 17 26.31 48.08 26.48
C PHE A 17 25.68 46.83 27.10
N ILE A 18 24.48 46.89 27.67
CA ILE A 18 23.82 45.71 28.25
C ILE A 18 23.60 44.59 27.21
N PRO A 19 23.07 44.86 26.00
CA PRO A 19 22.92 43.84 24.96
C PRO A 19 24.26 43.29 24.49
N TYR A 20 25.29 44.13 24.40
CA TYR A 20 26.64 43.70 24.03
C TYR A 20 27.25 42.76 25.09
N ILE A 21 27.13 43.11 26.38
CA ILE A 21 27.59 42.27 27.49
C ILE A 21 26.80 40.96 27.55
N LEU A 22 25.48 40.99 27.33
CA LEU A 22 24.65 39.79 27.24
C LEU A 22 25.06 38.88 26.07
N VAL A 23 25.36 39.43 24.90
CA VAL A 23 25.83 38.67 23.73
C VAL A 23 27.24 38.09 23.97
N THR A 24 28.11 38.80 24.68
CA THR A 24 29.44 38.26 25.06
C THR A 24 29.39 37.28 26.22
N ALA A 25 28.42 37.40 27.13
CA ALA A 25 28.20 36.47 28.25
C ALA A 25 27.44 35.20 27.80
N LEU A 26 26.65 35.28 26.73
CA LEU A 26 26.00 34.13 26.06
C LEU A 26 26.93 33.42 25.06
N LYS A 27 28.01 34.07 24.60
CA LYS A 27 29.12 33.39 23.92
C LYS A 27 30.08 32.84 24.98
N GLY A 28 29.67 31.73 25.58
CA GLY A 28 30.51 30.95 26.48
C GLY A 28 31.89 30.69 25.87
N ALA A 29 32.92 30.79 26.70
CA ALA A 29 34.28 30.36 26.38
C ALA A 29 34.25 28.90 25.86
N PRO A 30 35.17 28.52 24.96
CA PRO A 30 35.26 27.14 24.49
C PRO A 30 35.58 26.24 25.69
N GLN A 31 34.57 25.51 26.16
CA GLN A 31 34.81 24.39 27.04
C GLN A 31 35.50 23.31 26.21
N SER A 32 36.77 23.05 26.53
CA SER A 32 37.43 21.79 26.26
C SER A 32 36.72 20.71 27.08
N GLY A 33 35.51 20.36 26.67
CA GLY A 33 34.77 19.20 27.14
C GLY A 33 35.31 18.01 26.38
N GLN A 34 35.90 17.06 27.09
CA GLN A 34 36.09 15.72 26.58
C GLN A 34 34.77 15.29 25.95
N GLN A 35 34.83 14.92 24.68
CA GLN A 35 33.73 14.34 23.94
C GLN A 35 33.42 13.01 24.62
N GLN A 36 32.57 13.06 25.64
CA GLN A 36 31.95 11.90 26.22
C GLN A 36 31.02 11.42 25.12
N SER A 37 31.53 10.49 24.32
CA SER A 37 30.71 9.67 23.44
C SER A 37 29.52 9.22 24.28
N ALA A 38 28.31 9.60 23.85
CA ALA A 38 27.14 8.83 24.22
C ALA A 38 27.49 7.35 23.99
N PRO A 39 27.06 6.41 24.85
CA PRO A 39 27.23 5.02 24.51
C PRO A 39 26.58 4.87 23.14
N GLU A 40 27.37 4.52 22.12
CA GLU A 40 26.85 3.84 20.96
C GLU A 40 26.10 2.66 21.56
N THR A 41 24.78 2.82 21.68
CA THR A 41 23.92 1.68 21.90
C THR A 41 24.15 0.92 20.62
N GLU A 42 24.93 -0.15 20.71
CA GLU A 42 25.10 -1.13 19.67
C GLU A 42 23.69 -1.50 19.22
N GLN A 43 23.24 -0.83 18.17
CA GLN A 43 21.88 -0.96 17.67
C GLN A 43 21.90 -2.36 17.08
N ALA A 44 21.35 -3.32 17.83
CA ALA A 44 21.28 -4.70 17.39
C ALA A 44 20.84 -4.69 15.93
N ALA A 45 21.65 -5.31 15.06
CA ALA A 45 21.40 -5.28 13.62
C ALA A 45 19.94 -5.70 13.39
N ALA A 46 19.21 -4.90 12.60
CA ALA A 46 17.81 -5.18 12.34
C ALA A 46 17.70 -6.60 11.74
N THR A 47 16.86 -7.44 12.35
CA THR A 47 16.62 -8.81 11.89
C THR A 47 15.19 -8.95 11.39
N GLU A 48 14.98 -9.84 10.43
CA GLU A 48 13.63 -10.21 10.03
C GLU A 48 12.89 -10.92 11.18
N PRO A 49 11.54 -10.78 11.27
CA PRO A 49 10.75 -11.45 12.32
C PRO A 49 10.79 -12.99 12.26
N VAL A 50 11.11 -13.53 11.08
CA VAL A 50 11.35 -14.95 10.84
C VAL A 50 12.58 -15.08 9.93
N GLU A 51 13.41 -16.08 10.15
CA GLU A 51 14.63 -16.29 9.35
C GLU A 51 14.29 -16.80 7.95
N THR A 52 13.39 -17.78 7.85
CA THR A 52 13.04 -18.48 6.61
C THR A 52 11.53 -18.60 6.43
N ILE A 53 11.12 -18.77 5.18
CA ILE A 53 9.73 -19.05 4.79
C ILE A 53 9.69 -20.15 3.74
N SER A 54 8.74 -21.07 3.89
CA SER A 54 8.41 -22.08 2.89
C SER A 54 7.38 -21.53 1.91
N VAL A 55 7.68 -21.61 0.61
CA VAL A 55 6.89 -21.01 -0.47
C VAL A 55 6.54 -22.07 -1.50
N TYR A 56 5.26 -22.23 -1.81
CA TYR A 56 4.80 -23.03 -2.94
C TYR A 56 4.84 -22.22 -4.23
N ILE A 57 5.67 -22.64 -5.18
CA ILE A 57 5.86 -22.03 -6.49
C ILE A 57 4.83 -22.62 -7.45
N ALA A 58 3.75 -21.89 -7.72
CA ALA A 58 2.60 -22.39 -8.47
C ALA A 58 2.98 -22.86 -9.90
N ASP A 59 3.91 -22.17 -10.56
CA ASP A 59 4.32 -22.47 -11.94
C ASP A 59 5.06 -23.81 -12.06
N THR A 60 5.82 -24.21 -11.02
CA THR A 60 6.62 -25.45 -11.04
C THR A 60 6.00 -26.57 -10.19
N GLY A 61 5.08 -26.23 -9.30
CA GLY A 61 4.50 -27.15 -8.33
C GLY A 61 5.44 -27.51 -7.16
N GLU A 62 6.56 -26.80 -7.01
CA GLU A 62 7.57 -27.08 -5.99
C GLU A 62 7.36 -26.25 -4.71
N VAL A 63 7.71 -26.83 -3.55
CA VAL A 63 7.86 -26.07 -2.30
C VAL A 63 9.33 -25.76 -2.09
N ARG A 64 9.66 -24.50 -1.81
CA ARG A 64 11.04 -24.04 -1.59
C ARG A 64 11.13 -23.24 -0.30
N ASP A 65 12.16 -23.51 0.50
CA ASP A 65 12.53 -22.67 1.64
C ASP A 65 13.51 -21.59 1.18
N MET A 66 13.31 -20.36 1.65
CA MET A 66 14.22 -19.24 1.36
C MET A 66 14.30 -18.26 2.53
N PRO A 67 15.38 -17.45 2.62
CA PRO A 67 15.44 -16.36 3.58
C PRO A 67 14.25 -15.42 3.40
N PHE A 68 13.62 -15.03 4.51
CA PHE A 68 12.39 -14.25 4.44
C PHE A 68 12.57 -12.89 3.75
N GLY A 69 13.68 -12.20 3.98
CA GLY A 69 14.02 -10.96 3.27
C GLY A 69 14.13 -11.14 1.75
N GLU A 70 14.69 -12.25 1.27
CA GLU A 70 14.77 -12.57 -0.16
C GLU A 70 13.40 -12.84 -0.77
N TYR A 71 12.51 -13.51 -0.02
CA TYR A 71 11.11 -13.64 -0.43
C TYR A 71 10.44 -12.26 -0.59
N ILE A 72 10.62 -11.35 0.37
CA ILE A 72 10.05 -9.99 0.30
C ILE A 72 10.59 -9.22 -0.92
N LYS A 73 11.88 -9.35 -1.28
CA LYS A 73 12.44 -8.77 -2.51
C LYS A 73 11.70 -9.25 -3.77
N GLY A 74 11.46 -10.56 -3.86
CA GLY A 74 10.69 -11.14 -4.97
C GLY A 74 9.22 -10.67 -5.02
N VAL A 75 8.58 -10.47 -3.86
CA VAL A 75 7.23 -9.91 -3.79
C VAL A 75 7.22 -8.45 -4.27
N VAL A 76 8.12 -7.60 -3.75
CA VAL A 76 8.19 -6.18 -4.15
C VAL A 76 8.47 -6.04 -5.64
N ALA A 77 9.38 -6.85 -6.19
CA ALA A 77 9.71 -6.88 -7.61
C ALA A 77 8.52 -7.29 -8.51
N ALA A 78 7.65 -8.18 -8.01
CA ALA A 78 6.47 -8.64 -8.75
C ALA A 78 5.29 -7.67 -8.63
N GLU A 79 5.14 -7.01 -7.49
CA GLU A 79 3.98 -6.18 -7.17
C GLU A 79 4.13 -4.72 -7.64
N MET A 80 5.35 -4.16 -7.61
CA MET A 80 5.58 -2.73 -7.86
C MET A 80 6.66 -2.49 -8.93
N PRO A 81 6.45 -1.56 -9.89
CA PRO A 81 7.48 -1.24 -10.88
C PRO A 81 8.76 -0.74 -10.22
N ALA A 82 9.92 -1.29 -10.61
CA ALA A 82 11.23 -0.89 -10.07
C ALA A 82 11.56 0.60 -10.31
N SER A 83 10.91 1.24 -11.28
CA SER A 83 11.04 2.67 -11.57
C SER A 83 10.37 3.57 -10.52
N PHE A 84 9.52 3.05 -9.64
CA PHE A 84 8.86 3.82 -8.59
C PHE A 84 9.86 4.39 -7.58
N HIS A 85 9.47 5.46 -6.90
CA HIS A 85 10.33 6.14 -5.92
C HIS A 85 10.66 5.21 -4.74
N ASP A 86 11.86 5.38 -4.18
CA ASP A 86 12.39 4.52 -3.11
C ASP A 86 11.44 4.45 -1.90
N GLU A 87 10.83 5.57 -1.49
CA GLU A 87 9.90 5.60 -0.36
C GLU A 87 8.60 4.81 -0.64
N ALA A 88 8.18 4.71 -1.90
CA ALA A 88 7.05 3.85 -2.28
C ALA A 88 7.44 2.36 -2.25
N LEU A 89 8.65 2.02 -2.73
CA LEU A 89 9.18 0.65 -2.66
C LEU A 89 9.38 0.21 -1.20
N LYS A 90 9.86 1.09 -0.33
CA LYS A 90 9.95 0.84 1.12
C LYS A 90 8.58 0.64 1.76
N ALA A 91 7.59 1.45 1.41
CA ALA A 91 6.22 1.26 1.89
C ALA A 91 5.67 -0.11 1.44
N GLN A 92 5.90 -0.50 0.18
CA GLN A 92 5.53 -1.81 -0.35
C GLN A 92 6.23 -2.96 0.36
N ALA A 93 7.52 -2.81 0.71
CA ALA A 93 8.26 -3.83 1.46
C ALA A 93 7.67 -4.06 2.86
N VAL A 94 7.37 -2.99 3.59
CA VAL A 94 6.74 -3.08 4.93
C VAL A 94 5.33 -3.65 4.84
N ALA A 95 4.55 -3.26 3.83
CA ALA A 95 3.21 -3.82 3.60
C ALA A 95 3.25 -5.31 3.25
N ALA A 96 4.12 -5.72 2.31
CA ALA A 96 4.32 -7.12 1.96
C ALA A 96 4.74 -7.96 3.17
N ARG A 97 5.72 -7.46 3.95
CA ARG A 97 6.17 -8.12 5.18
C ARG A 97 5.04 -8.31 6.20
N SER A 98 4.31 -7.23 6.50
CA SER A 98 3.20 -7.27 7.48
C SER A 98 2.08 -8.21 7.04
N TYR A 99 1.74 -8.18 5.75
CA TYR A 99 0.74 -9.07 5.16
C TYR A 99 1.17 -10.54 5.29
N THR A 100 2.38 -10.88 4.85
CA THR A 100 2.87 -12.27 4.89
C THR A 100 2.92 -12.80 6.32
N LEU A 101 3.42 -12.02 7.28
CA LEU A 101 3.49 -12.43 8.68
C LEU A 101 2.10 -12.62 9.30
N THR A 102 1.14 -11.74 8.97
CA THR A 102 -0.26 -11.89 9.43
C THR A 102 -0.89 -13.18 8.91
N ARG A 103 -0.64 -13.52 7.63
CA ARG A 103 -1.12 -14.77 7.04
C ARG A 103 -0.48 -16.00 7.69
N MET A 104 0.83 -15.96 7.92
CA MET A 104 1.55 -17.04 8.62
C MET A 104 0.98 -17.29 10.03
N GLN A 105 0.71 -16.23 10.80
CA GLN A 105 0.06 -16.37 12.12
C GLN A 105 -1.32 -17.02 12.01
N GLY A 106 -2.12 -16.61 11.02
CA GLY A 106 -3.41 -17.22 10.73
C GLY A 106 -3.30 -18.71 10.41
N TYR A 107 -2.37 -19.11 9.54
CA TYR A 107 -2.20 -20.51 9.15
C TYR A 107 -1.65 -21.39 10.28
N LYS A 108 -0.80 -20.85 11.16
CA LYS A 108 -0.39 -21.59 12.37
C LYS A 108 -1.56 -21.85 13.31
N ARG A 109 -2.55 -20.95 13.36
CA ARG A 109 -3.75 -21.10 14.18
C ARG A 109 -4.78 -22.03 13.55
N ASP A 110 -5.05 -21.86 12.26
CA ASP A 110 -6.22 -22.45 11.58
C ASP A 110 -5.86 -23.62 10.64
N GLY A 111 -4.56 -23.85 10.40
CA GLY A 111 -4.05 -24.77 9.38
C GLY A 111 -3.67 -24.04 8.09
N THR A 112 -2.69 -24.60 7.37
CA THR A 112 -2.32 -24.10 6.03
C THR A 112 -3.36 -24.53 5.00
N PRO A 113 -3.75 -23.63 4.06
CA PRO A 113 -4.62 -23.99 2.95
C PRO A 113 -4.05 -25.16 2.12
N PRO A 114 -4.89 -26.10 1.66
CA PRO A 114 -4.44 -27.18 0.78
C PRO A 114 -3.71 -26.70 -0.48
N GLU A 115 -4.10 -25.53 -1.01
CA GLU A 115 -3.51 -24.87 -2.17
C GLU A 115 -2.03 -24.49 -1.96
N HIS A 116 -1.57 -24.44 -0.71
CA HIS A 116 -0.17 -24.19 -0.39
C HIS A 116 0.70 -25.44 -0.46
N ASN A 117 0.12 -26.63 -0.65
CA ASN A 117 0.85 -27.89 -0.70
C ASN A 117 1.83 -28.07 0.49
N GLY A 118 1.41 -27.64 1.69
CA GLY A 118 2.21 -27.70 2.92
C GLY A 118 3.16 -26.51 3.16
N ALA A 119 3.23 -25.54 2.24
CA ALA A 119 4.00 -24.30 2.41
C ALA A 119 3.24 -23.26 3.27
N MET A 120 3.95 -22.20 3.69
CA MET A 120 3.37 -21.09 4.46
C MET A 120 2.75 -20.00 3.57
N THR A 121 3.07 -20.00 2.28
CA THR A 121 2.52 -19.08 1.28
C THR A 121 2.64 -19.70 -0.12
N CYS A 122 1.97 -19.12 -1.11
CA CYS A 122 2.14 -19.50 -2.53
C CYS A 122 2.39 -18.28 -3.43
N THR A 123 2.87 -18.53 -4.64
CA THR A 123 3.13 -17.49 -5.65
C THR A 123 1.95 -17.21 -6.57
N ASP A 124 0.79 -17.85 -6.35
CA ASP A 124 -0.45 -17.53 -7.07
C ASP A 124 -0.99 -16.17 -6.59
N PRO A 125 -1.02 -15.13 -7.44
CA PRO A 125 -1.52 -13.82 -7.06
C PRO A 125 -3.04 -13.79 -6.83
N ALA A 126 -3.80 -14.78 -7.31
CA ALA A 126 -5.23 -14.90 -7.03
C ALA A 126 -5.50 -15.39 -5.59
N HIS A 127 -4.52 -16.06 -4.97
CA HIS A 127 -4.65 -16.63 -3.62
C HIS A 127 -3.78 -15.91 -2.57
N CYS A 128 -2.50 -15.68 -2.87
CA CYS A 128 -1.54 -15.06 -1.96
C CYS A 128 -1.02 -13.73 -2.50
N LYS A 129 0.18 -13.70 -3.08
CA LYS A 129 0.83 -12.50 -3.61
C LYS A 129 1.62 -12.84 -4.86
N ALA A 130 1.73 -11.86 -5.75
CA ALA A 130 2.62 -11.99 -6.89
C ALA A 130 4.06 -12.14 -6.37
N TRP A 131 4.81 -13.03 -6.99
CA TRP A 131 6.22 -13.25 -6.70
C TRP A 131 6.89 -13.71 -7.98
N LEU A 132 8.08 -13.17 -8.26
CA LEU A 132 8.87 -13.54 -9.43
C LEU A 132 10.21 -14.13 -8.98
N SER A 133 10.60 -15.22 -9.63
CA SER A 133 11.94 -15.80 -9.46
C SER A 133 13.01 -14.91 -10.07
N GLU A 134 14.26 -15.09 -9.65
CA GLU A 134 15.41 -14.42 -10.28
C GLU A 134 15.44 -14.64 -11.79
N ASP A 135 15.20 -15.87 -12.27
CA ASP A 135 15.18 -16.18 -13.69
C ASP A 135 14.09 -15.40 -14.44
N ALA A 136 12.89 -15.27 -13.84
CA ALA A 136 11.79 -14.49 -14.41
C ALA A 136 12.13 -13.00 -14.45
N LEU A 137 12.74 -12.47 -13.38
CA LEU A 137 13.18 -11.07 -13.31
C LEU A 137 14.29 -10.77 -14.32
N ARG A 138 15.26 -11.67 -14.50
CA ARG A 138 16.31 -11.54 -15.52
C ARG A 138 15.72 -11.56 -16.93
N ALA A 139 14.76 -12.43 -17.19
CA ALA A 139 14.06 -12.47 -18.47
C ALA A 139 13.25 -11.18 -18.72
N GLN A 140 12.60 -10.64 -17.70
CA GLN A 140 11.75 -9.45 -17.80
C GLN A 140 12.56 -8.15 -17.93
N TRP A 141 13.63 -7.98 -17.16
CA TRP A 141 14.40 -6.73 -17.10
C TRP A 141 15.63 -6.72 -18.01
N GLY A 142 16.11 -7.89 -18.44
CA GLY A 142 17.26 -8.00 -19.34
C GLY A 142 18.49 -7.27 -18.79
N ALA A 143 19.01 -6.32 -19.59
CA ALA A 143 20.19 -5.53 -19.22
C ALA A 143 19.99 -4.64 -17.99
N ASP A 144 18.75 -4.27 -17.64
CA ASP A 144 18.47 -3.42 -16.48
C ASP A 144 18.37 -4.22 -15.17
N TYR A 145 18.45 -5.56 -15.23
CA TYR A 145 18.22 -6.44 -14.08
C TYR A 145 19.05 -6.04 -12.86
N ASP A 146 20.38 -5.91 -13.01
CA ASP A 146 21.25 -5.62 -11.86
C ASP A 146 20.92 -4.27 -11.22
N THR A 147 20.49 -3.29 -12.02
CA THR A 147 20.11 -1.95 -11.55
C THR A 147 18.79 -1.99 -10.76
N TYR A 148 17.76 -2.60 -11.35
CA TYR A 148 16.44 -2.69 -10.71
C TYR A 148 16.46 -3.60 -9.49
N TRP A 149 17.12 -4.75 -9.57
CA TRP A 149 17.27 -5.67 -8.45
C TRP A 149 18.02 -5.01 -7.30
N LYS A 150 19.11 -4.28 -7.57
CA LYS A 150 19.84 -3.56 -6.53
C LYS A 150 18.95 -2.54 -5.84
N LYS A 151 18.23 -1.71 -6.60
CA LYS A 151 17.35 -0.67 -6.04
C LYS A 151 16.26 -1.27 -5.13
N ILE A 152 15.61 -2.34 -5.58
CA ILE A 152 14.58 -3.04 -4.79
C ILE A 152 15.21 -3.66 -3.54
N SER A 153 16.36 -4.32 -3.69
CA SER A 153 17.08 -4.92 -2.56
C SER A 153 17.45 -3.88 -1.51
N ASP A 154 18.03 -2.75 -1.92
CA ASP A 154 18.40 -1.66 -1.02
C ASP A 154 17.16 -1.13 -0.26
N CYS A 155 15.99 -1.01 -0.91
CA CYS A 155 14.76 -0.55 -0.27
C CYS A 155 14.19 -1.58 0.72
N VAL A 156 14.22 -2.87 0.38
CA VAL A 156 13.77 -3.94 1.27
C VAL A 156 14.69 -4.07 2.48
N ASP A 157 16.01 -4.06 2.24
CA ASP A 157 17.02 -4.19 3.29
C ASP A 157 16.99 -2.98 4.24
N ALA A 158 16.75 -1.77 3.72
CA ALA A 158 16.57 -0.55 4.53
C ALA A 158 15.33 -0.59 5.45
N THR A 159 14.41 -1.54 5.24
CA THR A 159 13.20 -1.73 6.05
C THR A 159 13.18 -3.10 6.73
N THR A 160 14.34 -3.76 6.86
CA THR A 160 14.47 -5.06 7.53
C THR A 160 13.82 -5.03 8.92
N GLY A 161 12.95 -6.00 9.21
CA GLY A 161 12.28 -6.10 10.51
C GLY A 161 11.15 -5.10 10.75
N VAL A 162 10.93 -4.13 9.84
CA VAL A 162 9.89 -3.10 9.99
C VAL A 162 8.55 -3.63 9.49
N VAL A 163 7.52 -3.52 10.35
CA VAL A 163 6.14 -3.95 10.10
C VAL A 163 5.14 -2.85 10.48
N MET A 164 3.87 -3.09 10.15
CA MET A 164 2.74 -2.33 10.65
C MET A 164 2.00 -3.08 11.74
N THR A 165 1.68 -2.36 12.82
CA THR A 165 0.84 -2.86 13.92
C THR A 165 -0.32 -1.92 14.20
N TYR A 166 -1.43 -2.48 14.67
CA TYR A 166 -2.59 -1.76 15.18
C TYR A 166 -2.95 -2.36 16.53
N GLU A 167 -2.95 -1.53 17.59
CA GLU A 167 -3.14 -1.99 18.97
C GLU A 167 -2.20 -3.16 19.35
N GLY A 168 -0.94 -3.10 18.88
CA GLY A 168 0.07 -4.13 19.11
C GLY A 168 -0.05 -5.39 18.26
N ASN A 169 -1.10 -5.54 17.45
CA ASN A 169 -1.30 -6.70 16.58
C ASN A 169 -0.83 -6.40 15.15
N LEU A 170 -0.31 -7.41 14.43
CA LEU A 170 0.08 -7.24 13.03
C LEU A 170 -1.12 -6.81 12.17
N VAL A 171 -0.84 -5.88 11.26
CA VAL A 171 -1.81 -5.36 10.31
C VAL A 171 -1.88 -6.25 9.07
N ASN A 172 -3.10 -6.65 8.69
CA ASN A 172 -3.35 -7.26 7.39
C ASN A 172 -3.23 -6.20 6.28
N ALA A 173 -1.99 -5.92 5.88
CA ALA A 173 -1.61 -4.83 4.99
C ALA A 173 -1.91 -5.14 3.51
N VAL A 174 -3.20 -5.14 3.17
CA VAL A 174 -3.68 -5.28 1.78
C VAL A 174 -3.36 -4.02 0.96
N PHE A 175 -3.09 -4.21 -0.32
CA PHE A 175 -2.69 -3.14 -1.24
C PHE A 175 -3.15 -3.49 -2.66
N HIS A 176 -3.32 -2.47 -3.50
CA HIS A 176 -3.78 -2.59 -4.88
C HIS A 176 -3.06 -1.61 -5.80
N SER A 177 -3.23 -1.79 -7.10
CA SER A 177 -2.48 -1.04 -8.10
C SER A 177 -2.85 0.45 -8.13
N THR A 178 -4.13 0.77 -8.32
CA THR A 178 -4.58 2.14 -8.55
C THR A 178 -5.98 2.32 -7.96
N SER A 179 -6.19 3.38 -7.18
CA SER A 179 -7.53 3.72 -6.68
C SER A 179 -8.30 4.56 -7.69
N SER A 180 -9.60 4.78 -7.45
CA SER A 180 -10.42 5.66 -8.29
C SER A 180 -10.40 7.14 -7.86
N GLY A 181 -9.46 7.51 -6.97
CA GLY A 181 -9.33 8.82 -6.31
C GLY A 181 -9.44 8.73 -4.77
N ALA A 182 -10.06 7.67 -4.27
CA ALA A 182 -10.06 7.29 -2.85
C ALA A 182 -9.98 5.76 -2.73
N THR A 183 -9.48 5.29 -1.58
CA THR A 183 -9.46 3.86 -1.23
C THR A 183 -10.83 3.40 -0.76
N GLU A 184 -11.09 2.12 -0.89
CA GLU A 184 -12.29 1.49 -0.35
C GLU A 184 -12.11 1.10 1.12
N SER A 185 -13.21 1.05 1.87
CA SER A 185 -13.21 0.46 3.20
C SER A 185 -13.31 -1.08 3.12
N ALA A 186 -12.74 -1.79 4.10
CA ALA A 186 -12.88 -3.24 4.17
C ALA A 186 -14.34 -3.70 4.35
N VAL A 187 -15.18 -2.88 5.00
CA VAL A 187 -16.60 -3.21 5.20
C VAL A 187 -17.37 -3.13 3.89
N ASP A 188 -17.09 -2.16 3.03
CA ASP A 188 -17.80 -2.01 1.75
C ASP A 188 -17.43 -3.10 0.74
N VAL A 189 -16.18 -3.58 0.78
CA VAL A 189 -15.68 -4.58 -0.18
C VAL A 189 -15.86 -6.02 0.32
N TRP A 190 -15.64 -6.26 1.61
CA TRP A 190 -15.61 -7.61 2.19
C TRP A 190 -16.62 -7.83 3.33
N GLY A 191 -17.34 -6.79 3.78
CA GLY A 191 -18.31 -6.87 4.87
C GLY A 191 -17.70 -6.94 6.28
N GLY A 192 -16.37 -7.01 6.39
CA GLY A 192 -15.65 -7.06 7.65
C GLY A 192 -15.22 -5.68 8.12
N ASN A 193 -15.60 -5.28 9.32
CA ASN A 193 -15.09 -4.05 9.92
C ASN A 193 -13.62 -4.24 10.34
N VAL A 194 -12.71 -3.52 9.69
CA VAL A 194 -11.28 -3.52 10.00
C VAL A 194 -10.87 -2.06 10.25
N PRO A 195 -10.62 -1.63 11.51
CA PRO A 195 -10.50 -0.21 11.87
C PRO A 195 -9.43 0.57 11.12
N TYR A 196 -8.35 -0.10 10.69
CA TYR A 196 -7.26 0.50 9.95
C TYR A 196 -7.43 0.44 8.42
N LEU A 197 -8.44 -0.26 7.90
CA LEU A 197 -8.76 -0.35 6.46
C LEU A 197 -10.05 0.42 6.16
N VAL A 198 -9.96 1.74 6.28
CA VAL A 198 -11.04 2.68 5.98
C VAL A 198 -10.73 3.47 4.70
N SER A 199 -11.76 4.12 4.14
CA SER A 199 -11.58 4.96 2.97
C SER A 199 -10.74 6.20 3.30
N VAL A 200 -9.73 6.46 2.46
CA VAL A 200 -8.91 7.68 2.50
C VAL A 200 -8.73 8.22 1.09
N GLN A 201 -8.54 9.54 0.98
CA GLN A 201 -8.23 10.18 -0.30
C GLN A 201 -6.85 9.72 -0.80
N SER A 202 -6.75 9.50 -2.11
CA SER A 202 -5.54 9.00 -2.77
C SER A 202 -5.25 9.84 -4.00
N GLU A 203 -4.29 10.76 -3.89
CA GLU A 203 -3.95 11.67 -4.99
C GLU A 203 -2.95 11.03 -5.98
N GLY A 204 -2.94 11.55 -7.22
CA GLY A 204 -1.98 11.14 -8.26
C GLY A 204 -2.30 9.80 -8.93
N GLU A 205 -3.50 9.25 -8.69
CA GLU A 205 -3.97 8.01 -9.30
C GLU A 205 -4.06 8.10 -10.82
N GLU A 206 -4.40 9.27 -11.34
CA GLU A 206 -4.49 9.60 -12.77
C GLU A 206 -3.15 9.49 -13.51
N LEU A 207 -2.02 9.44 -12.80
CA LEU A 207 -0.71 9.15 -13.39
C LEU A 207 -0.55 7.67 -13.77
N SER A 208 -1.44 6.81 -13.27
CA SER A 208 -1.44 5.41 -13.63
C SER A 208 -1.96 5.22 -15.06
N PRO A 209 -1.21 4.49 -15.92
CA PRO A 209 -1.74 4.05 -17.21
C PRO A 209 -2.89 3.05 -17.04
N LYS A 210 -3.17 2.62 -15.80
CA LYS A 210 -4.27 1.72 -15.45
C LYS A 210 -5.44 2.44 -14.75
N TYR A 211 -5.43 3.78 -14.68
CA TYR A 211 -6.47 4.55 -13.99
C TYR A 211 -7.83 4.40 -14.64
N GLU A 212 -7.91 4.41 -15.96
CA GLU A 212 -9.16 4.16 -16.69
C GLU A 212 -9.01 2.94 -17.61
N ASP A 213 -10.09 2.19 -17.76
CA ASP A 213 -10.24 1.11 -18.74
C ASP A 213 -11.70 0.93 -19.09
N SER A 214 -12.00 0.26 -20.20
CA SER A 214 -13.38 0.00 -20.60
C SER A 214 -13.54 -1.37 -21.24
N VAL A 215 -14.65 -2.03 -20.94
CA VAL A 215 -15.07 -3.26 -21.64
C VAL A 215 -16.37 -2.98 -22.37
N THR A 216 -16.36 -3.14 -23.70
CA THR A 216 -17.55 -3.01 -24.56
C THR A 216 -17.99 -4.38 -25.03
N MET A 217 -19.30 -4.62 -25.02
CA MET A 217 -19.92 -5.82 -25.58
C MET A 217 -21.35 -5.53 -26.04
N THR A 218 -21.91 -6.42 -26.83
CA THR A 218 -23.33 -6.36 -27.17
C THR A 218 -24.19 -6.63 -25.93
N ILE A 219 -25.42 -6.10 -25.93
CA ILE A 219 -26.42 -6.38 -24.91
C ILE A 219 -26.72 -7.88 -24.86
N GLU A 220 -26.73 -8.57 -26.01
CA GLU A 220 -26.93 -10.01 -26.07
C GLU A 220 -25.80 -10.78 -25.34
N GLU A 221 -24.54 -10.44 -25.60
CA GLU A 221 -23.38 -11.04 -24.90
C GLU A 221 -23.43 -10.78 -23.40
N PHE A 222 -23.80 -9.55 -23.00
CA PHE A 222 -23.98 -9.20 -21.60
C PHE A 222 -25.03 -10.09 -20.93
N LYS A 223 -26.22 -10.20 -21.56
CA LYS A 223 -27.32 -11.02 -21.05
C LYS A 223 -26.95 -12.49 -20.95
N ASN A 224 -26.26 -13.02 -21.96
CA ASN A 224 -25.80 -14.41 -22.00
C ASN A 224 -24.78 -14.70 -20.90
N LYS A 225 -23.87 -13.77 -20.60
CA LYS A 225 -22.92 -13.92 -19.47
C LYS A 225 -23.63 -14.02 -18.13
N VAL A 226 -24.62 -13.15 -17.88
CA VAL A 226 -25.40 -13.21 -16.64
C VAL A 226 -26.21 -14.50 -16.56
N LEU A 227 -26.90 -14.90 -17.64
CA LEU A 227 -27.69 -16.14 -17.69
C LEU A 227 -26.84 -17.40 -17.49
N ALA A 228 -25.60 -17.40 -17.95
CA ALA A 228 -24.67 -18.51 -17.74
C ALA A 228 -24.32 -18.71 -16.26
N ALA A 229 -24.26 -17.62 -15.47
CA ALA A 229 -24.01 -17.66 -14.03
C ALA A 229 -25.29 -17.78 -13.19
N TYR A 230 -26.40 -17.20 -13.68
CA TYR A 230 -27.70 -17.13 -13.02
C TYR A 230 -28.81 -17.50 -14.03
N PRO A 231 -29.09 -18.80 -14.23
CA PRO A 231 -30.09 -19.28 -15.19
C PRO A 231 -31.51 -18.78 -14.94
N GLU A 232 -31.80 -18.33 -13.71
CA GLU A 232 -33.06 -17.72 -13.28
C GLU A 232 -33.16 -16.23 -13.61
N ALA A 233 -32.12 -15.61 -14.17
CA ALA A 233 -32.15 -14.20 -14.54
C ALA A 233 -33.26 -13.93 -15.56
N VAL A 234 -34.06 -12.90 -15.30
CA VAL A 234 -35.17 -12.47 -16.15
C VAL A 234 -34.89 -11.09 -16.69
N TRP A 235 -35.00 -10.95 -18.01
CA TRP A 235 -34.89 -9.68 -18.71
C TRP A 235 -36.29 -9.17 -19.02
N ASP A 236 -36.70 -8.12 -18.30
CA ASP A 236 -37.85 -7.30 -18.68
C ASP A 236 -37.43 -6.28 -19.76
N ASP A 237 -38.37 -5.46 -20.23
CA ASP A 237 -38.09 -4.31 -21.10
C ASP A 237 -37.43 -3.13 -20.32
N GLY A 238 -36.87 -3.40 -19.14
CA GLY A 238 -36.24 -2.41 -18.26
C GLY A 238 -34.76 -2.17 -18.55
N GLU A 239 -34.12 -1.40 -17.66
CA GLU A 239 -32.69 -1.08 -17.74
C GLU A 239 -31.83 -2.35 -17.59
N LEU A 240 -30.74 -2.44 -18.37
CA LEU A 240 -29.82 -3.58 -18.35
C LEU A 240 -29.18 -3.77 -16.96
N VAL A 241 -28.87 -2.66 -16.30
CA VAL A 241 -28.32 -2.58 -14.95
C VAL A 241 -29.07 -1.46 -14.22
N ARG A 242 -29.58 -1.73 -13.01
CA ARG A 242 -30.32 -0.76 -12.18
C ARG A 242 -29.97 -0.91 -10.71
N ASP A 243 -30.56 -0.03 -9.88
CA ASP A 243 -30.43 -0.05 -8.41
C ASP A 243 -28.97 -0.12 -7.93
N ILE A 244 -28.08 0.64 -8.58
CA ILE A 244 -26.65 0.67 -8.25
C ILE A 244 -26.46 1.39 -6.91
N ALA A 245 -25.99 0.67 -5.91
CA ALA A 245 -25.48 1.22 -4.66
C ALA A 245 -23.95 1.33 -4.71
N ARG A 246 -23.41 2.42 -4.15
CA ARG A 246 -21.96 2.69 -4.13
C ARG A 246 -21.46 2.96 -2.72
N SER A 247 -20.19 2.67 -2.50
CA SER A 247 -19.43 3.13 -1.34
C SER A 247 -19.12 4.63 -1.44
N GLU A 248 -18.57 5.22 -0.38
CA GLU A 248 -18.10 6.61 -0.40
C GLU A 248 -16.97 6.85 -1.43
N ALA A 249 -16.16 5.83 -1.72
CA ALA A 249 -15.11 5.88 -2.73
C ALA A 249 -15.60 5.63 -4.16
N GLY A 250 -16.90 5.35 -4.33
CA GLY A 250 -17.56 5.23 -5.62
C GLY A 250 -17.60 3.82 -6.21
N GLY A 251 -16.94 2.83 -5.60
CA GLY A 251 -17.08 1.44 -5.98
C GLY A 251 -18.51 0.95 -5.80
N ILE A 252 -19.00 0.16 -6.77
CA ILE A 252 -20.30 -0.49 -6.67
C ILE A 252 -20.24 -1.51 -5.53
N THR A 253 -21.11 -1.37 -4.53
CA THR A 253 -21.28 -2.37 -3.47
C THR A 253 -22.29 -3.42 -3.90
N THR A 254 -23.43 -2.99 -4.46
CA THR A 254 -24.46 -3.86 -5.05
C THR A 254 -25.09 -3.21 -6.27
N LEU A 255 -25.62 -4.04 -7.17
CA LEU A 255 -26.46 -3.62 -8.31
C LEU A 255 -27.50 -4.69 -8.60
N VAL A 256 -28.46 -4.38 -9.47
CA VAL A 256 -29.42 -5.34 -10.02
C VAL A 256 -29.25 -5.48 -11.52
N THR A 257 -29.13 -6.72 -11.99
CA THR A 257 -29.05 -7.07 -13.43
C THR A 257 -29.82 -8.36 -13.68
N GLY A 258 -30.70 -8.39 -14.70
CA GLY A 258 -31.54 -9.56 -14.98
C GLY A 258 -32.42 -9.99 -13.80
N GLY A 259 -32.87 -9.05 -12.97
CA GLY A 259 -33.62 -9.32 -11.74
C GLY A 259 -32.78 -9.87 -10.56
N ILE A 260 -31.48 -10.10 -10.76
CA ILE A 260 -30.56 -10.61 -9.73
C ILE A 260 -29.90 -9.44 -9.02
N THR A 261 -29.98 -9.41 -7.68
CA THR A 261 -29.13 -8.52 -6.86
C THR A 261 -27.75 -9.15 -6.73
N MET A 262 -26.71 -8.43 -7.14
CA MET A 262 -25.34 -8.92 -7.21
C MET A 262 -24.39 -7.95 -6.50
N LYS A 263 -23.33 -8.49 -5.88
CA LYS A 263 -22.24 -7.65 -5.35
C LYS A 263 -21.42 -7.05 -6.50
N GLY A 264 -20.90 -5.84 -6.32
CA GLY A 264 -20.03 -5.24 -7.34
C GLY A 264 -18.75 -6.06 -7.58
N THR A 265 -18.25 -6.80 -6.59
CA THR A 265 -17.09 -7.71 -6.73
C THR A 265 -17.39 -8.94 -7.59
N GLU A 266 -18.60 -9.48 -7.51
CA GLU A 266 -19.09 -10.56 -8.38
C GLU A 266 -19.25 -10.04 -9.81
N PHE A 267 -19.85 -8.85 -9.97
CA PHE A 267 -20.01 -8.18 -11.25
C PHE A 267 -18.66 -7.91 -11.93
N ARG A 268 -17.70 -7.35 -11.17
CA ARG A 268 -16.33 -7.12 -11.63
C ARG A 268 -15.70 -8.39 -12.18
N THR A 269 -15.80 -9.49 -11.44
CA THR A 269 -15.25 -10.79 -11.85
C THR A 269 -15.93 -11.32 -13.11
N MET A 270 -17.26 -11.29 -13.17
CA MET A 270 -18.05 -11.79 -14.29
C MET A 270 -17.70 -11.11 -15.63
N PHE A 271 -17.49 -9.78 -15.57
CA PHE A 271 -17.22 -8.98 -16.75
C PHE A 271 -15.73 -8.71 -16.99
N GLY A 272 -14.84 -9.22 -16.14
CA GLY A 272 -13.40 -9.06 -16.29
C GLY A 272 -12.94 -7.60 -16.10
N LEU A 273 -13.59 -6.88 -15.19
CA LEU A 273 -13.36 -5.45 -14.96
C LEU A 273 -12.19 -5.22 -13.99
N ARG A 274 -11.48 -4.10 -14.17
CA ARG A 274 -10.31 -3.77 -13.34
C ARG A 274 -10.66 -3.43 -11.90
N SER A 275 -11.82 -2.83 -11.65
CA SER A 275 -12.30 -2.42 -10.33
C SER A 275 -13.82 -2.57 -10.24
N THR A 276 -14.38 -2.26 -9.07
CA THR A 276 -15.83 -2.15 -8.85
C THR A 276 -16.36 -0.75 -9.12
N ASN A 277 -15.52 0.25 -9.37
CA ASN A 277 -15.98 1.59 -9.74
C ASN A 277 -16.25 1.63 -11.24
N VAL A 278 -17.51 1.35 -11.61
CA VAL A 278 -17.95 1.18 -12.99
C VAL A 278 -19.05 2.18 -13.33
N ASP A 279 -18.93 2.86 -14.46
CA ASP A 279 -20.01 3.62 -15.09
C ASP A 279 -20.42 2.95 -16.40
N PHE A 280 -21.67 3.13 -16.81
CA PHE A 280 -22.26 2.46 -17.98
C PHE A 280 -22.65 3.46 -19.06
N SER A 281 -22.28 3.20 -20.31
CA SER A 281 -22.82 3.91 -21.48
C SER A 281 -23.45 2.92 -22.46
N TYR A 282 -24.52 3.35 -23.11
CA TYR A 282 -25.29 2.51 -24.04
C TYR A 282 -25.33 3.17 -25.41
N GLU A 283 -24.96 2.43 -26.45
CA GLU A 283 -24.97 2.89 -27.84
C GLU A 283 -25.54 1.79 -28.73
N GLY A 284 -26.75 2.01 -29.26
CA GLY A 284 -27.44 1.00 -30.07
C GLY A 284 -27.71 -0.28 -29.27
N ASP A 285 -27.15 -1.39 -29.75
CA ASP A 285 -27.22 -2.71 -29.11
C ASP A 285 -25.98 -3.04 -28.27
N THR A 286 -25.15 -2.04 -27.92
CA THR A 286 -23.94 -2.22 -27.13
C THR A 286 -24.00 -1.52 -25.77
N VAL A 287 -23.29 -2.10 -24.80
CA VAL A 287 -23.00 -1.51 -23.50
C VAL A 287 -21.49 -1.41 -23.32
N THR A 288 -21.02 -0.26 -22.85
CA THR A 288 -19.64 -0.06 -22.41
C THR A 288 -19.60 0.14 -20.91
N MET A 289 -18.81 -0.67 -20.23
CA MET A 289 -18.50 -0.59 -18.81
C MET A 289 -17.17 0.14 -18.63
N HIS A 290 -17.23 1.40 -18.20
CA HIS A 290 -16.07 2.27 -17.93
C HIS A 290 -15.63 2.08 -16.50
N THR A 291 -14.41 1.58 -16.30
CA THR A 291 -13.83 1.32 -14.99
C THR A 291 -12.85 2.41 -14.59
N LYS A 292 -12.86 2.80 -13.32
CA LYS A 292 -11.84 3.66 -12.70
C LYS A 292 -11.07 2.91 -11.61
N GLY A 293 -9.75 3.05 -11.62
CA GLY A 293 -8.83 2.31 -10.76
C GLY A 293 -8.61 0.86 -11.19
N ASN A 294 -7.72 0.18 -10.48
CA ASN A 294 -7.34 -1.21 -10.72
C ASN A 294 -7.00 -1.93 -9.41
N GLY A 295 -7.77 -2.99 -9.12
CA GLY A 295 -7.65 -3.81 -7.93
C GLY A 295 -8.86 -3.68 -7.01
N HIS A 296 -8.71 -4.16 -5.76
CA HIS A 296 -9.81 -4.18 -4.79
C HIS A 296 -10.08 -2.84 -4.10
N GLY A 297 -9.19 -1.85 -4.23
CA GLY A 297 -9.38 -0.51 -3.64
C GLY A 297 -9.06 -0.38 -2.15
N VAL A 298 -9.07 -1.47 -1.38
CA VAL A 298 -8.80 -1.45 0.07
C VAL A 298 -7.31 -1.33 0.40
N GLY A 299 -6.96 -0.46 1.37
CA GLY A 299 -5.59 -0.32 1.89
C GLY A 299 -4.71 0.56 1.01
N MET A 300 -3.43 0.20 0.83
CA MET A 300 -2.49 1.07 0.12
C MET A 300 -2.62 1.01 -1.40
N SER A 301 -2.80 2.17 -2.03
CA SER A 301 -2.62 2.32 -3.48
C SER A 301 -1.15 2.42 -3.85
N GLN A 302 -0.69 1.59 -4.78
CA GLN A 302 0.70 1.61 -5.25
C GLN A 302 1.04 2.89 -6.02
N TYR A 303 0.16 3.33 -6.93
CA TYR A 303 0.36 4.57 -7.67
C TYR A 303 0.22 5.80 -6.78
N GLY A 304 -0.75 5.80 -5.85
CA GLY A 304 -0.87 6.87 -4.87
C GLY A 304 0.34 6.94 -3.93
N ALA A 305 0.89 5.80 -3.48
CA ALA A 305 2.15 5.76 -2.72
C ALA A 305 3.32 6.34 -3.52
N ASN A 306 3.41 6.02 -4.80
CA ASN A 306 4.46 6.56 -5.69
C ASN A 306 4.33 8.07 -5.91
N TYR A 307 3.10 8.58 -6.05
CA TYR A 307 2.85 10.02 -6.11
C TYR A 307 3.33 10.73 -4.84
N LEU A 308 2.89 10.23 -3.67
CA LEU A 308 3.26 10.81 -2.38
C LEU A 308 4.78 10.79 -2.14
N ALA A 309 5.43 9.68 -2.49
CA ALA A 309 6.89 9.58 -2.45
C ALA A 309 7.56 10.63 -3.37
N GLY A 310 7.02 10.86 -4.56
CA GLY A 310 7.47 11.91 -5.48
C GLY A 310 7.30 13.34 -4.94
N THR A 311 6.37 13.55 -4.00
CA THR A 311 6.22 14.83 -3.27
C THR A 311 7.16 14.97 -2.06
N GLY A 312 7.97 13.95 -1.77
CA GLY A 312 8.91 13.93 -0.65
C GLY A 312 8.38 13.30 0.64
N MET A 313 7.21 12.63 0.60
CA MET A 313 6.67 11.93 1.76
C MET A 313 7.47 10.64 2.02
N GLY A 314 7.86 10.42 3.28
CA GLY A 314 8.57 9.20 3.69
C GLY A 314 7.65 7.97 3.82
N TYR A 315 8.20 6.77 3.67
CA TYR A 315 7.43 5.52 3.62
C TYR A 315 6.52 5.30 4.83
N ALA A 316 6.98 5.66 6.04
CA ALA A 316 6.18 5.49 7.26
C ALA A 316 4.94 6.37 7.27
N ASP A 317 5.02 7.59 6.73
CA ASP A 317 3.88 8.51 6.63
C ASP A 317 2.94 8.10 5.50
N ILE A 318 3.48 7.59 4.39
CA ILE A 318 2.68 6.97 3.32
C ILE A 318 1.83 5.83 3.90
N LEU A 319 2.43 4.92 4.67
CA LEU A 319 1.72 3.82 5.31
C LEU A 319 0.65 4.32 6.29
N LYS A 320 0.98 5.28 7.16
CA LYS A 320 0.01 5.85 8.11
C LYS A 320 -1.16 6.58 7.43
N LYS A 321 -0.96 7.09 6.22
CA LYS A 321 -2.05 7.64 5.40
C LYS A 321 -3.02 6.55 4.95
N TYR A 322 -2.52 5.43 4.44
CA TYR A 322 -3.36 4.35 3.89
C TYR A 322 -3.92 3.39 4.93
N TYR A 323 -3.24 3.24 6.06
CA TYR A 323 -3.65 2.37 7.15
C TYR A 323 -3.89 3.22 8.41
N THR A 324 -5.15 3.48 8.72
CA THR A 324 -5.52 4.47 9.74
C THR A 324 -5.15 3.99 11.14
N GLY A 325 -4.40 4.82 11.87
CA GLY A 325 -4.06 4.56 13.28
C GLY A 325 -3.00 3.47 13.50
N VAL A 326 -2.29 3.05 12.45
CA VAL A 326 -1.21 2.07 12.59
C VAL A 326 0.08 2.70 13.13
N GLU A 327 0.87 1.87 13.80
CA GLU A 327 2.27 2.13 14.10
C GLU A 327 3.15 1.44 13.06
N VAL A 328 4.28 2.07 12.72
CA VAL A 328 5.28 1.53 11.79
C VAL A 328 6.60 1.47 12.53
N GLY A 329 7.15 0.26 12.69
CA GLY A 329 8.35 0.07 13.49
C GLY A 329 8.85 -1.38 13.49
N ALA A 330 9.94 -1.61 14.22
CA ALA A 330 10.49 -2.94 14.39
C ALA A 330 9.47 -3.88 15.06
N PHE A 331 9.29 -5.07 14.51
CA PHE A 331 8.43 -6.07 15.14
C PHE A 331 9.04 -6.59 16.45
N THR A 332 8.27 -6.55 17.53
CA THR A 332 8.70 -6.99 18.87
C THR A 332 7.92 -8.21 19.37
N GLY A 333 7.00 -8.75 18.55
CA GLY A 333 6.17 -9.91 18.90
C GLY A 333 6.79 -11.25 18.52
N THR A 334 5.98 -12.30 18.57
CA THR A 334 6.34 -13.64 18.09
C THR A 334 5.41 -14.05 16.95
N ILE A 335 5.97 -14.70 15.93
CA ILE A 335 5.25 -15.25 14.78
C ILE A 335 4.95 -16.71 15.00
#